data_AF-A0AAV7H1S0-F1
#
_entry.id   AF-A0AAV7H1S0-F1
#
_cell.length_a   1.000
_cell.length_b   1.000
_cell.length_c   1.000
_cell.angle_alpha   90.00
_cell.angle_beta   90.00
_cell.angle_gamma   90.00
#
_symmetry.space_group_name_H-M   'P 1'
#
loop_
_entity.id
_entity.type
_entity.pdbx_description
1 polymer ?
#
loop_
_entity_poly.entity_id
_entity_poly.type
_entity_poly.pdbx_seq_one_letter_code
_entity_poly.pdbx_strand_id
1 'polypeptide(L)'
;MLHKAVLGREPTPVELHSHTHKRQEDQRWVDERARKAFEYTQIRESQTAAGEGSSGGSTEYSDYRTWSQAVGGMQHGRVYGTQESLYTQQITALTVELEQVQKAQADWQMQMQQQMEIQQQMQIQQTQMLEEMQRMREQMSSGKSTAAEEETDSD
;
A
#
# COMPACT_ATOMS: atom_id res chain seq x y z
N MET A 1 -31.69 -29.40 13.45
CA MET A 1 -33.02 -30.06 13.46
C MET A 1 -33.90 -29.68 14.67
N LEU A 2 -33.55 -28.68 15.50
CA LEU A 2 -34.26 -28.45 16.78
C LEU A 2 -35.49 -27.52 16.71
N HIS A 3 -35.72 -26.76 15.63
CA HIS A 3 -36.86 -25.83 15.57
C HIS A 3 -38.20 -26.41 15.14
N LYS A 4 -38.22 -27.41 14.24
CA LYS A 4 -39.46 -28.05 13.78
C LYS A 4 -40.21 -28.75 14.92
N ALA A 5 -39.50 -29.21 15.96
CA ALA A 5 -40.07 -29.93 17.08
C ALA A 5 -40.86 -29.05 18.07
N VAL A 6 -40.60 -27.73 18.10
CA VAL A 6 -41.19 -26.82 19.11
C VAL A 6 -42.46 -26.13 18.60
N LEU A 7 -42.53 -25.80 17.30
CA LEU A 7 -43.62 -25.00 16.74
C LEU A 7 -44.65 -25.83 15.96
N GLY A 8 -44.40 -27.12 15.71
CA GLY A 8 -45.30 -27.98 14.91
C GLY A 8 -45.45 -27.56 13.45
N ARG A 9 -44.73 -26.51 13.03
CA ARG A 9 -44.66 -25.96 11.68
C ARG A 9 -43.22 -25.57 11.34
N GLU A 10 -42.97 -25.29 10.07
CA GLU A 10 -41.69 -24.72 9.65
C GLU A 10 -41.51 -23.32 10.25
N PRO A 11 -40.35 -23.02 10.88
CA PRO A 11 -40.11 -21.72 11.48
C PRO A 11 -40.07 -20.63 10.39
N THR A 12 -40.64 -19.47 10.67
CA THR A 12 -40.53 -18.33 9.76
C THR A 12 -39.09 -17.81 9.73
N PRO A 13 -38.65 -17.16 8.63
CA PRO A 13 -37.36 -16.49 8.59
C PRO A 13 -37.09 -15.57 9.80
N VAL A 14 -38.10 -14.83 10.27
CA VAL A 14 -38.00 -13.97 11.47
C VAL A 14 -37.77 -14.76 12.76
N GLU A 15 -38.43 -15.90 12.93
CA GLU A 15 -38.26 -16.80 14.08
C GLU A 15 -36.85 -17.41 14.08
N LEU A 16 -36.40 -17.89 12.92
CA LEU A 16 -35.07 -18.46 12.74
C LEU A 16 -33.98 -17.43 13.02
N HIS A 17 -34.14 -16.20 12.52
CA HIS A 17 -33.20 -15.09 12.73
C HIS A 17 -33.10 -14.72 14.21
N SER A 18 -34.24 -14.61 14.90
CA SER A 18 -34.29 -14.34 16.34
C SER A 18 -33.58 -15.42 17.15
N HIS A 19 -33.80 -16.69 16.85
CA HIS A 19 -33.16 -17.77 17.59
C HIS A 19 -31.65 -17.84 17.37
N THR A 20 -31.19 -17.56 16.14
CA THR A 20 -29.77 -17.68 15.80
C THR A 20 -28.94 -16.47 16.23
N HIS A 21 -29.57 -15.29 16.36
CA HIS A 21 -28.87 -14.02 16.61
C HIS A 21 -29.29 -13.32 17.90
N LYS A 22 -30.06 -13.98 18.77
CA LYS A 22 -30.22 -13.57 20.16
C LYS A 22 -29.45 -14.50 21.09
N ARG A 23 -28.81 -13.91 22.08
CA ARG A 23 -28.22 -14.64 23.20
C ARG A 23 -29.34 -15.26 24.02
N GLN A 24 -29.19 -16.54 24.38
CA GLN A 24 -30.24 -17.24 25.13
C GLN A 24 -30.38 -16.69 26.56
N GLU A 25 -29.29 -16.20 27.14
CA GLU A 25 -29.20 -15.70 28.52
C GLU A 25 -30.04 -14.45 28.78
N ASP A 26 -29.96 -13.45 27.90
CA ASP A 26 -30.56 -12.13 28.11
C ASP A 26 -31.52 -11.70 26.97
N GLN A 27 -31.73 -12.59 25.99
CA GLN A 27 -32.56 -12.35 24.79
C GLN A 27 -32.11 -11.10 23.99
N ARG A 28 -30.89 -10.60 24.22
CA ARG A 28 -30.35 -9.46 23.46
C ARG A 28 -29.74 -9.93 22.16
N TRP A 29 -29.78 -9.02 21.18
CA TRP A 29 -29.10 -9.21 19.91
C TRP A 29 -27.60 -9.37 20.13
N VAL A 30 -27.01 -10.35 19.45
CA VAL A 30 -25.56 -10.62 19.53
C VAL A 30 -24.73 -9.41 19.13
N ASP A 31 -25.23 -8.60 18.18
CA ASP A 31 -24.67 -7.34 17.74
C ASP A 31 -25.76 -6.39 17.16
N GLU A 32 -25.34 -5.20 16.76
CA GLU A 32 -26.21 -4.18 16.14
C GLU A 32 -26.77 -4.63 14.78
N ARG A 33 -26.00 -5.43 14.03
CA ARG A 33 -26.38 -5.87 12.69
C ARG A 33 -27.51 -6.88 12.73
N ALA A 34 -27.47 -7.81 13.68
CA ALA A 34 -28.51 -8.77 13.96
C ALA A 34 -29.85 -8.09 14.25
N ARG A 35 -29.82 -7.01 15.02
CA ARG A 35 -31.01 -6.20 15.29
C ARG A 35 -31.58 -5.55 14.03
N LYS A 36 -30.75 -4.89 13.23
CA LYS A 36 -31.22 -4.23 12.00
C LYS A 36 -31.70 -5.22 10.93
N ALA A 37 -31.04 -6.37 10.82
CA ALA A 37 -31.47 -7.45 9.92
C ALA A 37 -32.83 -8.02 10.35
N PHE A 38 -33.10 -8.12 11.65
CA PHE A 38 -34.41 -8.53 12.16
C PHE A 38 -35.51 -7.55 11.75
N GLU A 39 -35.28 -6.24 11.94
CA GLU A 39 -36.22 -5.19 11.54
C GLU A 39 -36.57 -5.28 10.04
N TYR A 40 -35.58 -5.52 9.18
CA TYR A 40 -35.82 -5.75 7.74
C TYR A 40 -36.66 -6.99 7.47
N THR A 41 -36.30 -8.13 8.07
CA THR A 41 -37.08 -9.38 7.89
C THR A 41 -38.51 -9.25 8.39
N GLN A 42 -38.71 -8.51 9.48
CA GLN A 42 -40.02 -8.24 10.05
C GLN A 42 -40.86 -7.35 9.13
N ILE A 43 -40.28 -6.29 8.57
CA ILE A 43 -40.95 -5.42 7.59
C ILE A 43 -41.33 -6.22 6.34
N ARG A 44 -40.41 -7.01 5.79
CA ARG A 44 -40.67 -7.86 4.62
C ARG A 44 -41.79 -8.87 4.88
N GLU A 45 -41.75 -9.58 6.01
CA GLU A 45 -42.82 -10.53 6.36
C GLU A 45 -44.17 -9.80 6.48
N SER A 46 -44.21 -8.61 7.10
CA SER A 46 -45.43 -7.81 7.21
C SER A 46 -46.00 -7.36 5.86
N GLN A 47 -45.14 -7.02 4.89
CA GLN A 47 -45.55 -6.64 3.53
C GLN A 47 -46.04 -7.84 2.73
N THR A 48 -45.36 -8.98 2.82
CA THR A 48 -45.81 -10.23 2.17
C THR A 48 -47.14 -10.76 2.75
N ALA A 49 -47.39 -10.54 4.04
CA ALA A 49 -48.65 -10.91 4.69
C ALA A 49 -49.82 -9.97 4.32
N ALA A 50 -49.54 -8.72 3.93
CA ALA A 50 -50.54 -7.72 3.57
C ALA A 50 -51.11 -7.86 2.15
N GLY A 51 -50.64 -8.84 1.35
CA GLY A 51 -51.27 -9.19 0.07
C GLY A 51 -50.97 -8.24 -1.09
N GLU A 52 -49.77 -7.67 -1.16
CA GLU A 52 -49.30 -6.96 -2.36
C GLU A 52 -48.85 -7.96 -3.43
N GLY A 53 -49.82 -8.48 -4.18
CA GLY A 53 -49.56 -9.18 -5.42
C GLY A 53 -49.09 -8.23 -6.52
N SER A 54 -48.09 -8.67 -7.29
CA SER A 54 -47.79 -8.24 -8.67
C SER A 54 -46.93 -6.98 -8.89
N SER A 55 -45.64 -7.21 -9.18
CA SER A 55 -44.92 -6.68 -10.36
C SER A 55 -43.49 -7.26 -10.37
N GLY A 56 -43.31 -8.40 -11.06
CA GLY A 56 -42.14 -9.28 -10.99
C GLY A 56 -40.85 -8.78 -11.65
N GLY A 57 -40.49 -7.49 -11.50
CA GLY A 57 -39.22 -6.97 -12.02
C GLY A 57 -38.69 -5.70 -11.36
N SER A 58 -39.52 -4.99 -10.58
CA SER A 58 -39.09 -3.75 -9.88
C SER A 58 -38.85 -3.97 -8.38
N THR A 59 -39.52 -4.95 -7.79
CA THR A 59 -39.42 -5.29 -6.36
C THR A 59 -38.03 -5.79 -5.98
N GLU A 60 -37.36 -6.58 -6.83
CA GLU A 60 -36.06 -7.17 -6.49
C GLU A 60 -34.93 -6.12 -6.31
N TYR A 61 -34.93 -5.05 -7.12
CA TYR A 61 -33.97 -3.94 -6.97
C TYR A 61 -34.27 -3.09 -5.72
N SER A 62 -35.56 -2.90 -5.42
CA SER A 62 -36.03 -2.24 -4.20
C SER A 62 -35.68 -3.04 -2.95
N ASP A 63 -35.84 -4.36 -3.00
CA ASP A 63 -35.54 -5.27 -1.90
C ASP A 63 -34.04 -5.32 -1.60
N TYR A 64 -33.19 -5.39 -2.64
CA TYR A 64 -31.74 -5.33 -2.49
C TYR A 64 -31.28 -3.99 -1.90
N ARG A 65 -31.86 -2.87 -2.34
CA ARG A 65 -31.57 -1.54 -1.79
C ARG A 65 -32.02 -1.40 -0.33
N THR A 66 -33.19 -1.93 0.00
CA THR A 66 -33.76 -1.86 1.36
C THR A 66 -32.98 -2.76 2.31
N TRP A 67 -32.61 -3.97 1.86
CA TRP A 67 -31.73 -4.87 2.59
C TRP A 67 -30.36 -4.25 2.81
N SER A 68 -29.75 -3.67 1.76
CA SER A 68 -28.44 -3.04 1.87
C SER A 68 -28.46 -1.90 2.88
N GLN A 69 -29.46 -1.02 2.86
CA GLN A 69 -29.59 0.03 3.88
C GLN A 69 -29.74 -0.53 5.31
N ALA A 70 -30.56 -1.57 5.50
CA ALA A 70 -30.80 -2.15 6.81
C ALA A 70 -29.55 -2.84 7.40
N VAL A 71 -28.81 -3.61 6.59
CA VAL A 71 -27.60 -4.31 7.07
C VAL A 71 -26.36 -3.41 7.19
N GLY A 72 -26.51 -2.09 7.04
CA GLY A 72 -25.43 -1.10 7.11
C GLY A 72 -24.62 -0.97 5.81
N GLY A 73 -25.18 -1.44 4.71
CA GLY A 73 -24.69 -1.32 3.34
C GLY A 73 -24.73 0.13 2.85
N MET A 74 -23.74 0.88 3.31
CA MET A 74 -22.98 1.93 2.62
C MET A 74 -22.30 2.81 3.67
N GLN A 75 -21.47 2.21 4.54
CA GLN A 75 -20.30 2.97 4.97
C GLN A 75 -19.28 2.83 3.83
N HIS A 76 -19.25 3.84 2.95
CA HIS A 76 -18.24 3.98 1.89
C HIS A 76 -18.19 2.84 0.85
N GLY A 77 -19.35 2.32 0.41
CA GLY A 77 -19.39 1.40 -0.74
C GLY A 77 -18.78 0.00 -0.52
N ARG A 78 -18.65 -0.48 0.72
CA ARG A 78 -18.08 -1.81 1.02
C ARG A 78 -19.14 -2.84 1.41
N VAL A 79 -19.18 -3.94 0.67
CA VAL A 79 -19.91 -5.18 1.00
C VAL A 79 -18.97 -6.10 1.78
N TYR A 80 -19.43 -6.68 2.89
CA TYR A 80 -18.63 -7.61 3.70
C TYR A 80 -18.21 -8.84 2.86
N GLY A 81 -16.92 -9.19 2.91
CA GLY A 81 -16.24 -10.22 2.08
C GLY A 81 -15.01 -9.69 1.32
N THR A 82 -14.85 -8.36 1.24
CA THR A 82 -13.74 -7.69 0.52
C THR A 82 -12.59 -7.23 1.42
N GLN A 83 -12.64 -7.48 2.74
CA GLN A 83 -11.58 -7.04 3.66
C GLN A 83 -10.22 -7.70 3.36
N GLU A 84 -10.17 -9.01 3.08
CA GLU A 84 -8.91 -9.68 2.70
C GLU A 84 -8.29 -9.08 1.43
N SER A 85 -9.11 -8.75 0.43
CA SER A 85 -8.68 -8.09 -0.80
C SER A 85 -8.13 -6.68 -0.56
N LEU A 86 -8.73 -5.92 0.35
CA LEU A 86 -8.27 -4.56 0.65
C LEU A 86 -6.99 -4.53 1.48
N TYR A 87 -6.84 -5.45 2.44
CA TYR A 87 -5.59 -5.61 3.18
C TYR A 87 -4.47 -6.07 2.26
N THR A 88 -4.70 -7.03 1.37
CA THR A 88 -3.69 -7.46 0.38
C THR A 88 -3.35 -6.36 -0.62
N GLN A 89 -4.32 -5.56 -1.08
CA GLN A 89 -4.07 -4.41 -1.95
C GLN A 89 -3.18 -3.37 -1.23
N GLN A 90 -3.47 -3.07 0.03
CA GLN A 90 -2.73 -2.09 0.82
C GLN A 90 -1.31 -2.58 1.15
N ILE A 91 -1.14 -3.85 1.50
CA ILE A 91 0.18 -4.47 1.69
C ILE A 91 0.98 -4.42 0.39
N THR A 92 0.36 -4.78 -0.75
CA THR A 92 1.04 -4.73 -2.05
C THR A 92 1.49 -3.31 -2.41
N ALA A 93 0.63 -2.31 -2.19
CA ALA A 93 0.97 -0.92 -2.45
C ALA A 93 2.16 -0.45 -1.59
N LEU A 94 2.15 -0.75 -0.29
CA LEU A 94 3.24 -0.42 0.62
C LEU A 94 4.55 -1.14 0.27
N THR A 95 4.49 -2.39 -0.18
CA THR A 95 5.67 -3.15 -0.63
C THR A 95 6.31 -2.50 -1.85
N VAL A 96 5.51 -2.08 -2.84
CA VAL A 96 6.02 -1.39 -4.05
C VAL A 96 6.64 -0.05 -3.70
N GLU A 97 6.03 0.73 -2.81
CA GLU A 97 6.62 1.99 -2.34
C GLU A 97 7.95 1.77 -1.62
N LEU A 98 8.03 0.74 -0.77
CA LEU A 98 9.27 0.40 -0.06
C LEU A 98 10.39 0.02 -1.04
N GLU A 99 10.10 -0.80 -2.04
CA GLU A 99 11.07 -1.18 -3.09
C GLU A 99 11.54 0.04 -3.89
N GLN A 100 10.63 0.97 -4.23
CA GLN A 100 11.00 2.21 -4.90
C GLN A 100 11.95 3.07 -4.05
N VAL A 101 11.66 3.22 -2.76
CA VAL A 101 12.52 3.98 -1.84
C VAL A 101 13.90 3.33 -1.74
N GLN A 102 13.97 2.01 -1.63
CA GLN A 102 15.24 1.28 -1.59
C GLN A 102 16.05 1.47 -2.88
N LYS A 103 15.39 1.42 -4.05
CA LYS A 103 16.06 1.66 -5.33
C LYS A 103 16.58 3.09 -5.41
N ALA A 104 15.77 4.08 -5.07
CA ALA A 104 16.18 5.49 -5.07
C ALA A 104 17.35 5.74 -4.12
N GLN A 105 17.39 5.04 -2.98
CA GLN A 105 18.51 5.08 -2.05
C GLN A 105 19.80 4.53 -2.68
N ALA A 106 19.74 3.38 -3.36
CA ALA A 106 20.89 2.79 -4.05
C ALA A 106 21.39 3.68 -5.19
N ASP A 107 20.48 4.26 -5.98
CA ASP A 107 20.80 5.19 -7.05
C ASP A 107 21.52 6.44 -6.52
N TRP A 108 21.06 6.99 -5.38
CA TRP A 108 21.71 8.13 -4.75
C TRP A 108 23.10 7.80 -4.20
N GLN A 109 23.27 6.61 -3.60
CA GLN A 109 24.59 6.15 -3.16
C GLN A 109 25.57 6.02 -4.33
N MET A 110 25.13 5.44 -5.45
CA MET A 110 25.94 5.32 -6.65
C MET A 110 26.31 6.70 -7.21
N GLN A 111 25.36 7.64 -7.25
CA GLN A 111 25.61 9.00 -7.72
C GLN A 111 26.68 9.71 -6.85
N MET A 112 26.60 9.56 -5.52
CA MET A 112 27.61 10.14 -4.63
C MET A 112 28.99 9.54 -4.86
N GLN A 113 29.07 8.21 -5.04
CA GLN A 113 30.32 7.53 -5.29
C GLN A 113 30.96 7.98 -6.61
N GLN A 114 30.17 8.10 -7.68
CA GLN A 114 30.64 8.67 -8.95
C GLN A 114 31.15 10.10 -8.78
N GLN A 115 30.46 10.92 -7.99
CA GLN A 115 30.88 12.31 -7.76
C GLN A 115 32.23 12.37 -7.02
N MET A 116 32.46 11.47 -6.04
CA MET A 116 33.76 11.36 -5.37
C MET A 116 34.87 10.89 -6.32
N GLU A 117 34.61 9.92 -7.18
CA GLU A 117 35.58 9.45 -8.17
C GLU A 117 35.99 10.56 -9.16
N ILE A 118 35.02 11.33 -9.65
CA ILE A 118 35.29 12.48 -10.53
C ILE A 118 36.15 13.52 -9.80
N GLN A 119 35.81 13.83 -8.55
CA GLN A 119 36.59 14.79 -7.77
C GLN A 119 38.00 14.29 -7.48
N GLN A 120 38.17 13.00 -7.22
CA GLN A 120 39.48 12.38 -7.03
C GLN A 120 40.31 12.39 -8.32
N GLN A 121 39.73 12.03 -9.47
CA GLN A 121 40.42 12.11 -10.76
C GLN A 121 40.88 13.52 -11.06
N MET A 122 40.04 14.52 -10.77
CA MET A 122 40.41 15.93 -10.96
C MET A 122 41.63 16.30 -10.08
N GLN A 123 41.65 15.88 -8.81
CA GLN A 123 42.81 16.11 -7.94
C GLN A 123 44.08 15.42 -8.45
N ILE A 124 43.95 14.18 -8.93
CA ILE A 124 45.08 13.44 -9.50
C ILE A 124 45.62 14.19 -10.73
N GLN A 125 44.75 14.65 -11.63
CA GLN A 125 45.17 15.43 -12.81
C GLN A 125 45.86 16.75 -12.42
N GLN A 126 45.33 17.49 -11.44
CA GLN A 126 45.98 18.71 -10.94
C GLN A 126 47.37 18.41 -10.37
N THR A 127 47.50 17.33 -9.61
CA THR A 127 48.77 16.92 -9.01
C THR A 127 49.79 16.51 -10.08
N GLN A 128 49.37 15.72 -11.07
CA GLN A 128 50.22 15.33 -12.20
C GLN A 128 50.73 16.54 -12.98
N MET A 129 49.89 17.54 -13.25
CA MET A 129 50.30 18.77 -13.93
C MET A 129 51.35 19.54 -13.11
N LEU A 130 51.18 19.61 -11.79
CA LEU A 130 52.16 20.25 -10.90
C LEU A 130 53.50 19.50 -10.91
N GLU A 131 53.47 18.18 -10.85
CA GLU A 131 54.67 17.33 -10.92
C GLU A 131 55.40 17.47 -12.26
N GLU A 132 54.67 17.55 -13.38
CA GLU A 132 55.26 17.79 -14.70
C GLU A 132 55.92 19.17 -14.80
N MET A 133 55.26 20.22 -14.31
CA MET A 133 55.85 21.56 -14.24
C MET A 133 57.11 21.59 -13.38
N GLN A 134 57.11 20.86 -12.27
CA GLN A 134 58.27 20.74 -11.39
C GLN A 134 59.42 19.99 -12.09
N ARG A 135 59.12 18.86 -12.75
CA ARG A 135 60.10 18.11 -13.54
C ARG A 135 60.72 18.95 -14.66
N MET A 136 59.92 19.72 -15.40
CA MET A 136 60.42 20.62 -16.44
C MET A 136 61.33 21.71 -15.87
N ARG A 137 60.98 22.28 -14.71
CA ARG A 137 61.84 23.24 -13.99
C ARG A 137 63.18 22.62 -13.61
N GLU A 138 63.16 21.41 -13.08
CA GLU A 138 64.36 20.69 -12.67
C GLU A 138 65.27 20.36 -13.86
N GLN A 139 64.71 19.96 -15.01
CA GLN A 139 65.48 19.75 -16.25
C GLN A 139 66.13 21.05 -16.76
N MET A 140 65.40 22.17 -16.75
CA MET A 140 65.93 23.48 -17.13
C MET A 140 67.01 23.98 -16.15
N SER A 141 66.89 23.65 -14.87
CA SER A 141 67.88 23.95 -13.83
C SER A 141 69.12 23.07 -13.93
N SER A 142 68.95 21.79 -14.30
CA SER A 142 70.04 20.82 -14.46
C SER A 142 70.85 21.07 -15.74
N GLY A 143 70.22 21.51 -16.83
CA GLY A 143 70.90 21.84 -18.09
C GLY A 143 71.72 23.12 -18.06
N LYS A 144 71.57 23.96 -17.03
CA LYS A 144 72.34 25.21 -16.87
C LYS A 144 73.69 25.04 -16.16
N SER A 145 74.00 23.85 -15.63
CA SER A 145 75.26 23.59 -14.91
C SER A 145 76.38 23.04 -15.79
N THR A 146 76.15 22.79 -17.09
CA THR A 146 77.18 22.24 -18.02
C THR A 146 77.64 23.21 -19.10
N ALA A 147 77.28 24.50 -19.02
CA ALA A 147 77.63 25.50 -20.03
C ALA A 147 78.54 26.63 -19.50
N ALA A 148 79.13 26.48 -18.31
CA ALA A 148 79.92 27.53 -17.66
C ALA A 148 81.37 27.14 -17.32
N GLU A 149 81.89 26.03 -17.89
CA GLU A 149 83.29 25.64 -17.74
C GLU A 149 83.91 25.31 -19.10
N GLU A 150 84.02 26.30 -19.99
CA GLU A 150 84.97 26.22 -21.11
C GLU A 150 85.28 27.61 -21.70
N GLU A 151 85.64 28.59 -20.87
CA GLU A 151 86.38 29.77 -21.35
C GLU A 151 87.31 30.29 -20.25
N THR A 152 88.45 29.62 -20.07
CA THR A 152 89.75 30.23 -19.78
C THR A 152 90.79 29.15 -20.00
N ASP A 153 91.57 29.24 -21.08
CA ASP A 153 93.04 29.12 -21.07
C ASP A 153 93.56 28.82 -22.49
N SER A 154 94.26 29.79 -23.10
CA SER A 154 95.48 29.58 -23.90
C SER A 154 95.95 30.92 -24.47
N ASP A 155 97.12 31.33 -23.98
CA ASP A 155 98.05 32.36 -24.46
C ASP A 155 98.34 32.29 -25.98
#